data_AF-A0AAD9ZAR7-F1
#
_entry.id   AF-A0AAD9ZAR7-F1
#
_cell.length_a   1.000
_cell.length_b   1.000
_cell.length_c   1.000
_cell.angle_alpha   90.00
_cell.angle_beta   90.00
_cell.angle_gamma   90.00
#
_symmetry.space_group_name_H-M   'P 1'
#
loop_
_entity.id
_entity.type
_entity.pdbx_description
1 polymer ?
#
loop_
_entity_poly.entity_id
_entity_poly.type
_entity_poly.pdbx_seq_one_letter_code
_entity_poly.pdbx_strand_id
1 'polypeptide(L)'
;MGHIPILRESGPQLRQQSHHFGQIRAPMAPDTASQQGLLVSHLDRLLSSREYPKTICPSEVPRALSAAELRTIGATDWRDLMPEVREMLQDRRRRGQVEILQKGSLVPDDVNVCDLKGPIRARKIKE
;
A
#
# COMPACT_ATOMS: atom_id res chain seq x y z
N MET A 1 -15.22 -47.47 65.37
CA MET A 1 -15.90 -48.36 64.41
C MET A 1 -15.91 -47.68 63.05
N GLY A 2 -15.11 -48.16 62.11
CA GLY A 2 -15.26 -47.85 60.69
C GLY A 2 -16.12 -48.90 60.00
N HIS A 3 -16.84 -48.49 58.96
CA HIS A 3 -17.20 -49.31 57.80
C HIS A 3 -17.75 -48.42 56.66
N ILE A 4 -17.08 -48.51 55.52
CA ILE A 4 -17.44 -48.10 54.13
C ILE A 4 -18.57 -49.09 53.67
N PRO A 5 -19.54 -48.83 52.73
CA PRO A 5 -19.26 -48.41 51.34
C PRO A 5 -20.38 -47.78 50.44
N ILE A 6 -19.93 -47.31 49.26
CA ILE A 6 -20.50 -47.38 47.87
C ILE A 6 -21.90 -46.87 47.46
N LEU A 7 -21.90 -46.02 46.42
CA LEU A 7 -22.79 -45.97 45.24
C LEU A 7 -22.16 -44.89 44.32
N ARG A 8 -21.50 -45.10 43.18
CA ARG A 8 -21.72 -45.88 41.93
C ARG A 8 -23.00 -45.51 41.17
N GLU A 9 -22.85 -44.56 40.24
CA GLU A 9 -23.58 -44.38 38.96
C GLU A 9 -22.54 -43.67 38.04
N SER A 10 -21.86 -44.21 37.02
CA SER A 10 -22.22 -44.96 35.80
C SER A 10 -22.95 -44.16 34.70
N GLY A 11 -22.17 -43.38 33.93
CA GLY A 11 -22.24 -43.24 32.45
C GLY A 11 -22.93 -42.00 31.86
N PRO A 12 -22.79 -41.71 30.53
CA PRO A 12 -21.87 -42.25 29.53
C PRO A 12 -21.06 -41.17 28.77
N GLN A 13 -20.01 -41.63 28.10
CA GLN A 13 -19.23 -40.94 27.09
C GLN A 13 -19.76 -41.32 25.70
N LEU A 14 -20.17 -40.36 24.85
CA LEU A 14 -19.80 -40.31 23.42
C LEU A 14 -20.47 -39.17 22.64
N ARG A 15 -19.61 -38.50 21.83
CA ARG A 15 -19.82 -38.11 20.43
C ARG A 15 -20.80 -36.99 20.05
N GLN A 16 -20.26 -36.19 19.11
CA GLN A 16 -20.95 -35.48 18.02
C GLN A 16 -21.59 -34.13 18.43
N GLN A 17 -21.44 -33.03 17.70
CA GLN A 17 -21.17 -32.87 16.28
C GLN A 17 -20.56 -31.48 16.03
N SER A 18 -19.63 -31.46 15.08
CA SER A 18 -19.13 -30.28 14.40
C SER A 18 -20.29 -29.45 13.85
N HIS A 19 -20.46 -28.23 14.32
CA HIS A 19 -21.05 -27.17 13.52
C HIS A 19 -19.98 -26.10 13.30
N HIS A 20 -19.10 -26.42 12.35
CA HIS A 20 -18.31 -25.46 11.60
C HIS A 20 -19.30 -24.65 10.74
N PHE A 21 -20.12 -23.81 11.38
CA PHE A 21 -20.99 -22.90 10.65
C PHE A 21 -20.11 -21.75 10.20
N GLY A 22 -19.83 -21.75 8.89
CA GLY A 22 -18.87 -20.90 8.24
C GLY A 22 -18.93 -19.47 8.76
N GLN A 23 -17.80 -19.01 9.29
CA GLN A 23 -17.47 -17.60 9.22
C GLN A 23 -17.44 -17.24 7.73
N ILE A 24 -18.57 -16.76 7.25
CA ILE A 24 -18.66 -15.85 6.12
C ILE A 24 -17.68 -14.73 6.43
N ARG A 25 -16.43 -14.87 5.93
CA ARG A 25 -15.45 -13.79 5.91
C ARG A 25 -16.14 -12.64 5.22
N ALA A 26 -16.44 -11.59 6.00
CA ALA A 26 -16.72 -10.28 5.45
C ALA A 26 -15.65 -9.98 4.38
N PRO A 27 -16.00 -9.32 3.27
CA PRO A 27 -15.01 -8.98 2.25
C PRO A 27 -13.87 -8.22 2.94
N MET A 28 -12.69 -8.82 2.92
CA MET A 28 -11.48 -8.27 3.53
C MET A 28 -11.28 -6.90 2.90
N ALA A 29 -11.26 -5.85 3.73
CA ALA A 29 -10.77 -4.55 3.28
C ALA A 29 -9.41 -4.77 2.59
N PRO A 30 -9.17 -4.17 1.43
CA PRO A 30 -7.92 -4.37 0.70
C PRO A 30 -6.73 -4.10 1.63
N ASP A 31 -5.78 -5.02 1.65
CA ASP A 31 -4.57 -4.89 2.47
C ASP A 31 -3.76 -3.67 2.00
N THR A 32 -3.61 -2.68 2.88
CA THR A 32 -2.98 -1.39 2.54
C THR A 32 -1.56 -1.54 2.02
N ALA A 33 -0.81 -2.56 2.49
CA ALA A 33 0.52 -2.83 1.96
C ALA A 33 0.48 -3.29 0.49
N SER A 34 -0.51 -4.10 0.12
CA SER A 34 -0.75 -4.52 -1.26
C SER A 34 -1.16 -3.34 -2.17
N GLN A 35 -1.97 -2.41 -1.65
CA GLN A 35 -2.37 -1.19 -2.36
C GLN A 35 -1.17 -0.26 -2.62
N GLN A 36 -0.37 0.00 -1.59
CA GLN A 36 0.87 0.78 -1.70
C GLN A 36 1.88 0.12 -2.65
N GLY A 37 1.97 -1.21 -2.65
CA GLY A 37 2.82 -1.98 -3.56
C GLY A 37 2.53 -1.74 -5.05
N LEU A 38 1.26 -1.48 -5.42
CA LEU A 38 0.89 -1.15 -6.80
C LEU A 38 1.44 0.22 -7.22
N LEU A 39 1.26 1.25 -6.39
CA LEU A 39 1.78 2.59 -6.67
C LEU A 39 3.31 2.59 -6.76
N VAL A 40 3.99 1.92 -5.84
CA VAL A 40 5.45 1.77 -5.84
C VAL A 40 5.91 1.14 -7.16
N SER A 41 5.26 0.05 -7.57
CA SER A 41 5.60 -0.68 -8.79
C SER A 41 5.46 0.20 -10.05
N HIS A 42 4.39 1.00 -10.14
CA HIS A 42 4.19 1.93 -11.26
C HIS A 42 5.19 3.10 -11.24
N LEU A 43 5.48 3.66 -10.06
CA LEU A 43 6.49 4.71 -9.91
C LEU A 43 7.87 4.21 -10.35
N ASP A 44 8.28 3.03 -9.88
CA ASP A 44 9.60 2.46 -10.17
C ASP A 44 9.74 2.12 -11.66
N ARG A 45 8.68 1.57 -12.28
CA ARG A 45 8.64 1.33 -13.72
C ARG A 45 8.81 2.64 -14.51
N LEU A 46 8.09 3.69 -14.13
CA LEU A 46 8.16 4.99 -14.81
C LEU A 46 9.54 5.65 -14.65
N LEU A 47 10.11 5.66 -13.44
CA LEU A 47 11.45 6.18 -13.20
C LEU A 47 12.52 5.38 -13.94
N SER A 48 12.40 4.05 -13.98
CA SER A 48 13.37 3.18 -14.64
C SER A 48 13.31 3.25 -16.16
N SER A 49 12.12 3.54 -16.72
CA SER A 49 11.92 3.72 -18.17
C SER A 49 12.57 4.98 -18.75
N ARG A 50 13.09 5.88 -17.90
CA ARG A 50 13.68 7.16 -18.31
C ARG A 50 15.16 7.21 -17.97
N GLU A 51 15.97 7.37 -19.00
CA GLU A 51 17.41 7.65 -18.84
C GLU A 51 17.62 9.06 -18.30
N TYR A 52 18.62 9.23 -17.43
CA TYR A 52 19.01 10.56 -16.97
C TYR A 52 19.40 11.44 -18.18
N PRO A 53 18.96 12.71 -18.27
CA PRO A 53 18.24 13.51 -17.26
C PRO A 53 16.71 13.57 -17.49
N LYS A 54 16.12 12.64 -18.24
CA LYS A 54 14.67 12.65 -18.53
C LYS A 54 13.87 12.51 -17.23
N THR A 55 12.79 13.27 -17.13
CA THR A 55 11.95 13.38 -15.93
C THR A 55 10.58 12.77 -16.15
N ILE A 56 9.88 12.39 -15.09
CA ILE A 56 8.44 12.05 -15.02
C ILE A 56 7.62 13.19 -14.41
N CYS A 57 6.35 13.29 -14.77
CA CYS A 57 5.32 14.01 -14.01
C CYS A 57 4.73 13.05 -12.95
N PRO A 58 4.48 13.51 -11.70
CA PRO A 58 3.85 12.67 -10.68
C PRO A 58 2.51 12.08 -11.12
N SER A 59 1.70 12.86 -11.85
CA SER A 59 0.40 12.42 -12.37
C SER A 59 0.48 11.23 -13.34
N GLU A 60 1.66 10.92 -13.89
CA GLU A 60 1.82 9.74 -14.76
C GLU A 60 1.67 8.43 -13.96
N VAL A 61 1.99 8.43 -12.66
CA VAL A 61 1.90 7.24 -11.80
C VAL A 61 0.45 6.75 -11.66
N PRO A 62 -0.51 7.55 -11.15
CA PRO A 62 -1.87 7.06 -10.98
C PRO A 62 -2.63 6.97 -12.31
N ARG A 63 -2.21 7.71 -13.35
CA ARG A 63 -2.79 7.59 -14.70
C ARG A 63 -2.39 6.29 -15.39
N ALA A 64 -1.32 5.65 -14.97
CA ALA A 64 -0.91 4.35 -15.49
C ALA A 64 -1.67 3.18 -14.86
N LEU A 65 -2.46 3.43 -13.81
CA LEU A 65 -3.30 2.42 -13.18
C LEU A 65 -4.49 2.09 -14.08
N SER A 66 -4.81 0.80 -14.16
CA SER A 66 -6.06 0.31 -14.73
C SER A 66 -7.24 0.61 -13.80
N ALA A 67 -8.45 0.57 -14.36
CA ALA A 67 -9.67 0.73 -13.57
C ALA A 67 -9.81 -0.36 -12.48
N ALA A 68 -9.24 -1.55 -12.69
CA ALA A 68 -9.22 -2.59 -11.67
C ALA A 68 -8.28 -2.24 -10.51
N GLU A 69 -7.09 -1.73 -10.80
CA GLU A 69 -6.13 -1.30 -9.77
C GLU A 69 -6.66 -0.11 -8.97
N LEU A 70 -7.29 0.88 -9.61
CA LEU A 70 -7.93 1.99 -8.90
C LEU A 70 -9.00 1.50 -7.90
N ARG A 71 -9.84 0.53 -8.30
CA ARG A 71 -10.82 -0.11 -7.41
C ARG A 71 -10.15 -0.90 -6.28
N THR A 72 -9.05 -1.60 -6.56
CA THR A 72 -8.28 -2.32 -5.54
C THR A 72 -7.69 -1.36 -4.51
N ILE A 73 -7.21 -0.19 -4.95
CA ILE A 73 -6.69 0.87 -4.08
C ILE A 73 -7.84 1.62 -3.35
N GLY A 74 -9.08 1.48 -3.82
CA GLY A 74 -10.23 2.16 -3.24
C GLY A 74 -10.32 3.64 -3.64
N ALA A 75 -9.59 4.06 -4.68
CA ALA A 75 -9.66 5.41 -5.22
C ALA A 75 -10.79 5.53 -6.24
N THR A 76 -11.50 6.66 -6.19
CA THR A 76 -12.60 6.93 -7.13
C THR A 76 -12.05 7.58 -8.41
N ASP A 77 -11.11 8.51 -8.27
CA ASP A 77 -10.38 9.15 -9.36
C ASP A 77 -8.87 9.02 -9.14
N TRP A 78 -8.10 9.00 -10.24
CA TRP A 78 -6.63 8.96 -10.17
C TRP A 78 -6.04 10.17 -9.43
N ARG A 79 -6.76 11.31 -9.40
CA ARG A 79 -6.33 12.52 -8.67
C ARG A 79 -6.29 12.31 -7.17
N ASP A 80 -7.14 11.44 -6.63
CA ASP A 80 -7.21 11.15 -5.19
C ASP A 80 -5.87 10.60 -4.68
N LEU A 81 -5.09 9.96 -5.56
CA LEU A 81 -3.79 9.35 -5.26
C LEU A 81 -2.61 10.32 -5.36
N MET A 82 -2.85 11.59 -5.72
CA MET A 82 -1.75 12.56 -5.88
C MET A 82 -1.00 12.92 -4.59
N PRO A 83 -1.65 13.03 -3.42
CA PRO A 83 -0.94 13.19 -2.16
C PRO A 83 0.04 12.03 -1.90
N GLU A 84 -0.42 10.79 -2.04
CA GLU A 84 0.37 9.58 -1.82
C GLU A 84 1.59 9.52 -2.74
N VAL A 85 1.42 9.82 -4.03
CA VAL A 85 2.53 9.83 -4.99
C VAL A 85 3.56 10.92 -4.64
N ARG A 86 3.12 12.08 -4.12
CA ARG A 86 4.05 13.12 -3.66
C ARG A 86 4.83 12.67 -2.43
N GLU A 87 4.18 11.98 -1.49
CA GLU A 87 4.84 11.42 -0.31
C GLU A 87 5.87 10.35 -0.70
N MET A 88 5.53 9.49 -1.65
CA MET A 88 6.47 8.49 -2.19
C MET A 88 7.69 9.17 -2.84
N LEU A 89 7.47 10.20 -3.66
CA LEU A 89 8.57 10.96 -4.27
C LEU A 89 9.43 11.66 -3.22
N GLN A 90 8.82 12.22 -2.17
CA GLN A 90 9.55 12.78 -1.04
C GLN A 90 10.41 11.71 -0.35
N ASP A 91 9.88 10.51 -0.14
CA ASP A 91 10.62 9.41 0.48
C ASP A 91 11.79 8.95 -0.40
N ARG A 92 11.54 8.74 -1.70
CA ARG A 92 12.57 8.44 -2.70
C ARG A 92 13.67 9.52 -2.71
N ARG A 93 13.30 10.80 -2.60
CA ARG A 93 14.26 11.91 -2.52
C ARG A 93 15.10 11.84 -1.25
N ARG A 94 14.48 11.62 -0.08
CA ARG A 94 15.21 11.46 1.21
C ARG A 94 16.22 10.31 1.17
N ARG A 95 15.93 9.26 0.40
CA ARG A 95 16.83 8.11 0.18
C ARG A 95 17.91 8.37 -0.88
N GLY A 96 17.97 9.58 -1.46
CA GLY A 96 18.90 9.93 -2.51
C GLY A 96 18.64 9.20 -3.84
N GLN A 97 17.41 8.76 -4.11
CA GLN A 97 17.09 7.97 -5.31
C GLN A 97 16.59 8.84 -6.46
N VAL A 98 15.99 9.98 -6.15
CA VAL A 98 15.42 10.90 -7.14
C VAL A 98 15.72 12.34 -6.80
N GLU A 99 15.78 13.16 -7.84
CA GLU A 99 15.77 14.62 -7.75
C GLU A 99 14.39 15.15 -8.17
N ILE A 100 13.97 16.23 -7.52
CA ILE A 100 12.70 16.91 -7.82
C ILE A 100 13.00 18.23 -8.50
N LEU A 101 12.30 18.48 -9.60
CA LEU A 101 12.40 19.71 -10.37
C LEU A 101 11.07 20.44 -10.37
N GLN A 102 11.13 21.76 -10.32
CA GLN A 102 9.97 22.63 -10.53
C GLN A 102 10.37 23.77 -11.46
N LYS A 103 9.55 24.02 -12.48
CA LYS A 103 9.83 25.03 -13.52
C LYS A 103 11.21 24.86 -14.19
N GLY A 104 11.70 23.62 -14.28
CA GLY A 104 12.99 23.28 -14.88
C GLY A 104 14.20 23.37 -13.94
N SER A 105 14.03 23.87 -12.72
CA SER A 105 15.11 23.99 -11.73
C SER A 105 15.01 22.90 -10.67
N LEU A 106 16.15 22.47 -10.12
CA LEU A 106 16.19 21.58 -8.96
C LEU A 106 15.55 22.26 -7.76
N VAL A 107 14.69 21.52 -7.06
CA VAL A 107 14.10 21.93 -5.79
C VAL A 107 15.08 21.62 -4.66
N PRO A 108 15.40 22.60 -3.78
CA PRO A 108 16.27 22.38 -2.63
C PRO A 108 15.81 21.25 -1.69
N ASP A 109 16.76 20.55 -1.07
CA ASP A 109 16.49 19.39 -0.24
C ASP A 109 15.69 19.69 1.04
N ASP A 110 15.79 20.91 1.56
CA ASP A 110 15.04 21.41 2.72
C ASP A 110 13.55 21.65 2.44
N VAL A 111 13.15 21.76 1.16
CA VAL A 111 11.75 21.96 0.77
C VAL A 111 11.02 20.63 0.66
N ASN A 112 9.91 20.45 1.37
CA ASN A 112 9.10 19.24 1.26
C ASN A 112 8.28 19.22 -0.05
N VAL A 113 8.33 18.11 -0.78
CA VAL A 113 7.62 17.88 -2.05
C VAL A 113 6.11 17.99 -1.91
N CYS A 114 5.57 17.63 -0.74
CA CYS A 114 4.14 17.73 -0.45
C CYS A 114 3.69 19.20 -0.34
N ASP A 115 4.58 20.12 0.03
CA ASP A 115 4.28 21.55 0.16
C ASP A 115 4.35 22.30 -1.18
N LEU A 116 5.01 21.71 -2.19
CA LEU A 116 5.17 22.30 -3.51
C LEU A 116 3.83 22.49 -4.23
N LYS A 117 3.51 23.74 -4.56
CA LYS A 117 2.31 24.08 -5.33
C LYS A 117 2.57 23.97 -6.83
N GLY A 118 1.60 23.39 -7.54
CA GLY A 118 1.63 23.27 -9.00
C GLY A 118 2.45 22.09 -9.53
N PRO A 119 2.74 22.10 -10.85
CA PRO A 119 3.45 21.02 -11.52
C PRO A 119 4.88 20.88 -11.01
N ILE A 120 5.27 19.63 -10.79
CA ILE A 120 6.64 19.23 -10.48
C ILE A 120 7.03 18.09 -11.41
N ARG A 121 8.33 17.83 -11.48
CA ARG A 121 8.93 16.74 -12.25
C ARG A 121 9.88 15.97 -11.34
N ALA A 122 10.05 14.69 -11.56
CA ALA A 122 11.01 13.86 -10.84
C ALA A 122 11.92 13.13 -11.82
N ARG A 123 13.20 12.94 -11.49
CA ARG A 123 14.12 12.07 -12.25
C ARG A 123 14.97 11.26 -11.31
N LYS A 124 15.51 10.13 -11.78
CA LYS A 124 16.55 9.41 -11.04
C LYS A 124 17.78 10.33 -10.88
N ILE A 125 18.49 10.18 -9.77
CA ILE A 125 19.83 10.77 -9.64
C ILE A 125 20.75 10.20 -10.72
N LYS A 126 21.79 10.94 -11.08
CA LYS A 126 22.82 10.42 -11.99
C LYS A 126 23.66 9.39 -11.21
N GLU A 127 23.75 8.17 -11.75
CA GLU A 127 24.68 7.13 -11.27
C GLU A 127 26.14 7.56 -11.42
#